data_AF-A0A1Y1LY83-F1
#
_entry.id   AF-A0A1Y1LY83-F1
#
_cell.length_a   1.000
_cell.length_b   1.000
_cell.length_c   1.000
_cell.angle_alpha   90.00
_cell.angle_beta   90.00
_cell.angle_gamma   90.00
#
_symmetry.space_group_name_H-M   'P 1'
#
loop_
_entity.id
_entity.type
_entity.pdbx_description
1 polymer ?
#
loop_
_entity_poly.entity_id
_entity_poly.type
_entity_poly.pdbx_seq_one_letter_code
_entity_poly.pdbx_strand_id
1 'polypeptide(L)'
;MSSRASGRSSARPNPEARIVRRREREHDHQVKWNNQVRYYKSWEKYNNKFDEWTSPRYYQAANDKMADIKKSRERKENLEKRREKLKKLHEEEERSYQVELMVKNRDTLRRSEVPSELLKSVHSAVAFANEEKRRHEAELALYHQWRNNNPSVRLHERKRGLNEMKLSWLDQQIQKRLDKERQEEECRRLLAERQKWLDQENEKEELLQRKVAEKNRKLREELEKQMENLQLKQQESERLQREEEEDALKLSAVELLEQRRVEHDARKRERAVALENLKLHKLKLKQNADDVRENLRREQEFVKSLIESETAERIENERKRDEVKRTMEEFLKYARDQQDLERKRLQHFDFVFDSEAKHIYEKQKEIWLEEDKARSALLRDVLETVRGQIDEKLRKNKEEQRRVLEERQCALKLVEEYDGDARRTNEEEELRRRQWKKEVELQVNERKTREAEAKKRERSETELELEKARKEEERLKQEIIQLQRRQGPIRHSRSRILF
;
A
#
# COMPACT_ATOMS: atom_id res chain seq x y z
N MET A 1 45.45 -56.38 -40.30
CA MET A 1 44.15 -57.07 -40.37
C MET A 1 43.29 -56.56 -39.24
N SER A 2 42.06 -56.18 -39.60
CA SER A 2 40.81 -55.99 -38.83
C SER A 2 40.82 -55.46 -37.38
N SER A 3 39.84 -54.71 -36.91
CA SER A 3 38.77 -53.85 -37.45
C SER A 3 37.97 -53.41 -36.23
N ARG A 4 37.55 -52.14 -36.22
CA ARG A 4 36.48 -51.50 -35.42
C ARG A 4 35.44 -52.44 -34.78
N ALA A 5 34.97 -52.08 -33.57
CA ALA A 5 33.61 -51.59 -33.39
C ALA A 5 33.40 -50.94 -32.02
N SER A 6 33.07 -49.66 -32.06
CA SER A 6 32.44 -48.85 -31.03
C SER A 6 31.10 -49.44 -30.56
N GLY A 7 30.85 -49.40 -29.25
CA GLY A 7 29.55 -49.69 -28.67
C GLY A 7 29.32 -48.93 -27.37
N ARG A 8 29.21 -47.59 -27.44
CA ARG A 8 28.55 -46.80 -26.38
C ARG A 8 27.08 -47.20 -26.38
N SER A 9 26.69 -48.16 -25.53
CA SER A 9 25.29 -48.36 -25.16
C SER A 9 24.93 -47.28 -24.14
N SER A 10 24.36 -46.17 -24.63
CA SER A 10 23.60 -45.27 -23.76
C SER A 10 22.41 -46.06 -23.24
N ALA A 11 22.51 -46.63 -22.04
CA ALA A 11 21.37 -47.16 -21.32
C ALA A 11 20.37 -46.00 -21.17
N ARG A 12 19.30 -46.01 -21.97
CA ARG A 12 18.18 -45.08 -21.79
C ARG A 12 17.75 -45.20 -20.32
N PRO A 13 17.76 -44.12 -19.53
CA PRO A 13 17.35 -44.21 -18.14
C PRO A 13 15.91 -44.72 -18.12
N ASN A 14 15.67 -45.85 -17.45
CA ASN A 14 14.34 -46.41 -17.30
C ASN A 14 13.39 -45.28 -16.83
N PRO A 15 12.31 -44.95 -17.56
CA PRO A 15 11.39 -43.87 -17.21
C PRO A 15 10.80 -44.07 -15.80
N GLU A 16 10.58 -45.31 -15.38
CA GLU A 16 10.13 -45.64 -14.03
C GLU A 16 11.18 -45.25 -12.97
N ALA A 17 12.47 -45.53 -13.22
CA ALA A 17 13.55 -45.14 -12.33
C ALA A 17 13.71 -43.61 -12.20
N ARG A 18 13.37 -42.85 -13.24
CA ARG A 18 13.35 -41.37 -13.17
C ARG A 18 12.18 -40.85 -12.34
N ILE A 19 11.00 -41.47 -12.45
CA ILE A 19 9.82 -41.11 -11.66
C ILE A 19 10.05 -41.44 -10.19
N VAL A 20 10.61 -42.61 -9.89
CA VAL A 20 10.97 -43.02 -8.51
C VAL A 20 11.98 -42.05 -7.90
N ARG A 21 13.10 -41.74 -8.61
CA ARG A 21 14.09 -40.75 -8.13
C ARG A 21 13.55 -39.33 -7.97
N ARG A 22 12.49 -38.98 -8.70
CA ARG A 22 11.82 -37.68 -8.55
C ARG A 22 10.95 -37.70 -7.29
N ARG A 23 10.17 -38.76 -7.08
CA ARG A 23 9.37 -38.94 -5.87
C ARG A 23 10.23 -39.02 -4.61
N GLU A 24 11.35 -39.72 -4.67
CA GLU A 24 12.33 -39.77 -3.56
C GLU A 24 12.89 -38.40 -3.25
N ARG A 25 13.28 -37.61 -4.27
CA ARG A 25 13.75 -36.22 -4.06
C ARG A 25 12.67 -35.31 -3.49
N GLU A 26 11.44 -35.42 -3.98
CA GLU A 26 10.30 -34.66 -3.47
C GLU A 26 9.97 -35.07 -2.02
N HIS A 27 10.03 -36.36 -1.71
CA HIS A 27 9.85 -36.90 -0.37
C HIS A 27 10.94 -36.43 0.59
N ASP A 28 12.22 -36.55 0.21
CA ASP A 28 13.36 -36.09 1.00
C ASP A 28 13.30 -34.58 1.25
N HIS A 29 12.92 -33.82 0.22
CA HIS A 29 12.72 -32.38 0.35
C HIS A 29 11.59 -32.07 1.33
N GLN A 30 10.45 -32.78 1.23
CA GLN A 30 9.31 -32.60 2.13
C GLN A 30 9.65 -32.99 3.58
N VAL A 31 10.39 -34.08 3.79
CA VAL A 31 10.85 -34.53 5.11
C VAL A 31 11.81 -33.50 5.71
N LYS A 32 12.80 -33.02 4.95
CA LYS A 32 13.73 -31.97 5.39
C LYS A 32 12.99 -30.67 5.73
N TRP A 33 12.06 -30.26 4.86
CA TRP A 33 11.24 -29.06 5.09
C TRP A 33 10.38 -29.20 6.34
N ASN A 34 9.70 -30.33 6.53
CA ASN A 34 8.88 -30.57 7.70
C ASN A 34 9.72 -30.59 9.00
N ASN A 35 10.92 -31.15 8.96
CA ASN A 35 11.85 -31.12 10.10
C ASN A 35 12.31 -29.69 10.40
N GLN A 36 12.61 -28.90 9.38
CA GLN A 36 12.99 -27.49 9.54
C GLN A 36 11.83 -26.65 10.11
N VAL A 37 10.61 -26.87 9.62
CA VAL A 37 9.40 -26.21 10.14
C VAL A 37 9.16 -26.62 11.60
N ARG A 38 9.33 -27.90 11.94
CA ARG A 38 9.21 -28.37 13.33
C ARG A 38 10.26 -27.74 14.24
N TYR A 39 11.50 -27.63 13.78
CA TYR A 39 12.59 -26.96 14.49
C TYR A 39 12.30 -25.49 14.74
N TYR A 40 11.87 -24.74 13.72
CA TYR A 40 11.55 -23.33 13.91
C TYR A 40 10.29 -23.12 14.76
N LYS A 41 9.28 -23.99 14.67
CA LYS A 41 8.10 -23.94 15.55
C LYS A 41 8.43 -24.25 17.01
N SER A 42 9.33 -25.19 17.29
CA SER A 42 9.79 -25.40 18.66
C SER A 42 10.59 -24.21 19.15
N TRP A 43 11.46 -23.65 18.30
CA TRP A 43 12.26 -22.48 18.64
C TRP A 43 11.43 -21.21 18.87
N GLU A 44 10.38 -20.99 18.07
CA GLU A 44 9.41 -19.93 18.25
C GLU A 44 8.69 -20.04 19.61
N LYS A 45 8.35 -21.25 20.05
CA LYS A 45 7.78 -21.45 21.40
C LYS A 45 8.77 -21.10 22.51
N TYR A 46 10.04 -21.47 22.36
CA TYR A 46 11.06 -21.12 23.34
C TYR A 46 11.32 -19.61 23.37
N ASN A 47 11.40 -18.97 22.20
CA ASN A 47 11.57 -17.52 22.09
C ASN A 47 10.35 -16.76 22.63
N ASN A 48 9.12 -17.18 22.32
CA ASN A 48 7.92 -16.56 22.89
C ASN A 48 7.90 -16.70 24.42
N LYS A 49 8.35 -17.84 24.95
CA LYS A 49 8.47 -18.02 26.41
C LYS A 49 9.55 -17.13 27.01
N PHE A 50 10.67 -16.99 26.32
CA PHE A 50 11.76 -16.12 26.71
C PHE A 50 11.34 -14.65 26.66
N ASP A 51 10.64 -14.21 25.61
CA ASP A 51 10.07 -12.88 25.46
C ASP A 51 9.01 -12.62 26.52
N GLU A 52 8.16 -13.61 26.85
CA GLU A 52 7.25 -13.52 27.99
C GLU A 52 8.02 -13.29 29.30
N TRP A 53 9.07 -14.08 29.59
CA TRP A 53 9.85 -13.96 30.83
C TRP A 53 10.70 -12.70 30.92
N THR A 54 11.17 -12.18 29.78
CA THR A 54 11.98 -10.95 29.70
C THR A 54 11.13 -9.71 29.50
N SER A 55 9.84 -9.87 29.17
CA SER A 55 8.92 -8.75 29.03
C SER A 55 8.73 -8.03 30.37
N PRO A 56 8.81 -6.69 30.39
CA PRO A 56 8.44 -5.89 31.56
C PRO A 56 7.06 -6.23 32.12
N ARG A 57 6.12 -6.69 31.28
CA ARG A 57 4.77 -7.10 31.69
C ARG A 57 4.75 -8.31 32.60
N TYR A 58 5.67 -9.27 32.41
CA TYR A 58 5.74 -10.46 33.26
C TYR A 58 6.20 -10.10 34.67
N TYR A 59 7.23 -9.25 34.79
CA TYR A 59 7.68 -8.76 36.09
C TYR A 59 6.61 -7.94 36.80
N GLN A 60 5.85 -7.11 36.08
CA GLN A 60 4.70 -6.39 36.63
C GLN A 60 3.63 -7.37 37.16
N ALA A 61 3.21 -8.34 36.34
CA ALA A 61 2.22 -9.34 36.74
C ALA A 61 2.69 -10.23 37.90
N ALA A 62 3.99 -10.55 37.98
CA ALA A 62 4.58 -11.29 39.09
C ALA A 62 4.59 -10.44 40.38
N ASN A 63 4.94 -9.16 40.28
CA ASN A 63 4.91 -8.22 41.40
C ASN A 63 3.48 -7.99 41.92
N ASP A 64 2.50 -7.87 41.03
CA ASP A 64 1.09 -7.73 41.39
C ASP A 64 0.59 -8.97 42.16
N LYS A 65 0.91 -10.17 41.67
CA LYS A 65 0.61 -11.43 42.38
C LYS A 65 1.27 -11.49 43.76
N MET A 66 2.53 -11.04 43.87
CA MET A 66 3.22 -10.99 45.15
C MET A 66 2.56 -9.99 46.12
N ALA A 67 2.14 -8.82 45.62
CA ALA A 67 1.42 -7.83 46.39
C ALA A 67 0.06 -8.36 46.89
N ASP A 68 -0.67 -9.12 46.07
CA ASP A 68 -1.93 -9.75 46.44
C ASP A 68 -1.74 -10.85 47.49
N ILE A 69 -0.68 -11.66 47.36
CA ILE A 69 -0.32 -12.65 48.39
C ILE A 69 -0.01 -11.95 49.72
N LYS A 70 0.73 -10.83 49.69
CA LYS A 70 1.04 -10.04 50.89
C LYS A 70 -0.23 -9.49 51.55
N LYS A 71 -1.12 -8.85 50.77
CA LYS A 71 -2.42 -8.35 51.27
C LYS A 71 -3.28 -9.47 51.87
N SER A 72 -3.28 -10.65 51.26
CA SER A 72 -4.02 -11.81 51.77
C SER A 72 -3.46 -12.31 53.11
N ARG A 73 -2.13 -12.33 53.27
CA ARG A 73 -1.47 -12.64 54.55
C ARG A 73 -1.82 -11.61 55.64
N GLU A 74 -1.73 -10.32 55.33
CA GLU A 74 -2.09 -9.25 56.26
C GLU A 74 -3.55 -9.34 56.72
N ARG A 75 -4.47 -9.67 55.80
CA ARG A 75 -5.89 -9.93 56.15
C ARG A 75 -6.05 -11.11 57.09
N LYS A 76 -5.31 -12.20 56.88
CA LYS A 76 -5.34 -13.38 57.77
C LYS A 76 -4.80 -13.04 59.16
N GLU A 77 -3.67 -12.36 59.25
CA GLU A 77 -3.11 -11.91 60.53
C GLU A 77 -4.07 -10.97 61.28
N ASN A 78 -4.72 -10.04 60.58
CA ASN A 78 -5.72 -9.16 61.19
C ASN A 78 -6.94 -9.93 61.69
N LEU A 79 -7.35 -10.98 60.97
CA LEU A 79 -8.45 -11.84 61.36
C LEU A 79 -8.09 -12.69 62.59
N GLU A 80 -6.86 -13.19 62.67
CA GLU A 80 -6.34 -13.89 63.85
C GLU A 80 -6.27 -12.97 65.07
N LYS A 81 -5.72 -11.75 64.93
CA LYS A 81 -5.74 -10.74 66.01
C LYS A 81 -7.15 -10.43 66.49
N ARG A 82 -8.13 -10.38 65.57
CA ARG A 82 -9.54 -10.17 65.93
C ARG A 82 -10.12 -11.38 66.67
N ARG A 83 -9.81 -12.60 66.23
CA ARG A 83 -10.21 -13.84 66.91
C ARG A 83 -9.64 -13.91 68.31
N GLU A 84 -8.37 -13.56 68.50
CA GLU A 84 -7.75 -13.51 69.83
C GLU A 84 -8.41 -12.48 70.74
N LYS A 85 -8.73 -11.29 70.24
CA LYS A 85 -9.48 -10.27 71.01
C LYS A 85 -10.86 -10.78 71.43
N LEU A 86 -11.59 -11.40 70.49
CA LEU A 86 -12.90 -11.98 70.77
C LEU A 86 -12.80 -13.12 71.78
N LYS A 87 -11.76 -13.95 71.68
CA LYS A 87 -11.52 -15.04 72.64
C LYS A 87 -11.28 -14.48 74.05
N LYS A 88 -10.47 -13.43 74.19
CA LYS A 88 -10.26 -12.75 75.48
C LYS A 88 -11.54 -12.18 76.06
N LEU A 89 -12.36 -11.52 75.23
CA LEU A 89 -13.64 -10.96 75.64
C LEU A 89 -14.61 -12.07 76.08
N HIS A 90 -14.62 -13.18 75.37
CA HIS A 90 -15.43 -14.34 75.74
C HIS A 90 -14.96 -14.98 77.05
N GLU A 91 -13.65 -15.11 77.26
CA GLU A 91 -13.09 -15.60 78.53
C GLU A 91 -13.40 -14.64 79.70
N GLU A 92 -13.46 -13.33 79.46
CA GLU A 92 -13.87 -12.33 80.44
C GLU A 92 -15.38 -12.44 80.78
N GLU A 93 -16.22 -12.62 79.76
CA GLU A 93 -17.67 -12.89 79.93
C GLU A 93 -17.91 -14.22 80.66
N GLU A 94 -17.16 -15.28 80.36
CA GLU A 94 -17.26 -16.55 81.09
C GLU A 94 -16.85 -16.40 82.55
N ARG A 95 -15.77 -15.64 82.83
CA ARG A 95 -15.35 -15.35 84.22
C ARG A 95 -16.41 -14.56 84.97
N SER A 96 -16.98 -13.51 84.37
CA SER A 96 -18.05 -12.73 85.00
C SER A 96 -19.30 -13.59 85.24
N TYR A 97 -19.68 -14.41 84.26
CA TYR A 97 -20.79 -15.35 84.39
C TYR A 97 -20.55 -16.40 85.48
N GLN A 98 -19.33 -16.94 85.61
CA GLN A 98 -18.99 -17.86 86.69
C GLN A 98 -19.06 -17.19 88.07
N VAL A 99 -18.65 -15.93 88.19
CA VAL A 99 -18.82 -15.14 89.42
C VAL A 99 -20.31 -14.94 89.72
N GLU A 100 -21.12 -14.57 88.74
CA GLU A 100 -22.58 -14.46 88.90
C GLU A 100 -23.21 -15.78 89.31
N LEU A 101 -22.75 -16.90 88.75
CA LEU A 101 -23.21 -18.24 89.11
C LEU A 101 -22.78 -18.62 90.52
N MET A 102 -21.59 -18.22 91.00
CA MET A 102 -21.19 -18.41 92.39
C MET A 102 -22.02 -17.57 93.37
N VAL A 103 -22.40 -16.34 92.99
CA VAL A 103 -23.33 -15.49 93.76
C VAL A 103 -24.73 -16.10 93.78
N LYS A 104 -25.27 -16.47 92.62
CA LYS A 104 -26.56 -17.15 92.52
C LYS A 104 -26.56 -18.52 93.18
N ASN A 105 -25.47 -19.28 93.15
CA ASN A 105 -25.38 -20.58 93.84
C ASN A 105 -25.29 -20.44 95.36
N ARG A 106 -24.72 -19.34 95.86
CA ARG A 106 -24.85 -18.95 97.27
C ARG A 106 -26.30 -18.62 97.63
N ASP A 107 -27.06 -18.01 96.71
CA ASP A 107 -28.46 -17.69 96.90
C ASP A 107 -29.41 -18.90 96.69
N THR A 108 -29.06 -19.88 95.84
CA THR A 108 -29.86 -21.11 95.63
C THR A 108 -29.63 -22.19 96.70
N LEU A 109 -28.50 -22.13 97.44
CA LEU A 109 -28.31 -22.89 98.68
C LEU A 109 -29.13 -22.33 99.85
N ARG A 110 -29.78 -21.17 99.69
CA ARG A 110 -30.90 -20.71 100.51
C ARG A 110 -32.23 -21.09 99.85
N ARG A 111 -32.44 -22.39 99.58
CA ARG A 111 -33.80 -22.93 99.40
C ARG A 111 -34.50 -22.88 100.76
N SER A 112 -35.09 -21.73 101.08
CA SER A 112 -36.14 -21.71 102.09
C SER A 112 -37.27 -22.59 101.58
N GLU A 113 -37.73 -23.54 102.39
CA GLU A 113 -39.02 -24.19 102.20
C GLU A 113 -40.06 -23.10 101.93
N VAL A 114 -40.49 -22.97 100.68
CA VAL A 114 -41.49 -21.97 100.30
C VAL A 114 -42.79 -22.41 100.96
N PRO A 115 -43.34 -21.65 101.91
CA PRO A 115 -44.54 -22.06 102.63
C PRO A 115 -45.69 -22.31 101.65
N SER A 116 -46.51 -23.35 101.89
CA SER A 116 -47.64 -23.67 100.98
C SER A 116 -48.62 -22.50 100.81
N GLU A 117 -48.69 -21.60 101.80
CA GLU A 117 -49.44 -20.34 101.75
C GLU A 117 -48.89 -19.36 100.73
N LEU A 118 -47.55 -19.29 100.59
CA LEU A 118 -46.91 -18.46 99.57
C LEU A 118 -47.23 -19.02 98.17
N LEU A 119 -47.20 -20.34 97.98
CA LEU A 119 -47.61 -20.98 96.72
C LEU A 119 -49.09 -20.73 96.40
N LYS A 120 -49.98 -20.79 97.41
CA LYS A 120 -51.41 -20.46 97.24
C LYS A 120 -51.60 -18.99 96.87
N SER A 121 -50.84 -18.08 97.49
CA SER A 121 -50.87 -16.65 97.16
C SER A 121 -50.38 -16.36 95.74
N VAL A 122 -49.31 -17.02 95.30
CA VAL A 122 -48.77 -16.93 93.93
C VAL A 122 -49.76 -17.56 92.94
N HIS A 123 -50.39 -18.69 93.29
CA HIS A 123 -51.42 -19.29 92.46
C HIS A 123 -52.65 -18.39 92.31
N SER A 124 -53.10 -17.74 93.40
CA SER A 124 -54.18 -16.74 93.33
C SER A 124 -53.78 -15.51 92.51
N ALA A 125 -52.52 -15.07 92.58
CA ALA A 125 -52.01 -13.97 91.78
C ALA A 125 -51.93 -14.33 90.29
N VAL A 126 -51.51 -15.56 89.96
CA VAL A 126 -51.49 -16.07 88.57
C VAL A 126 -52.90 -16.29 88.04
N ALA A 127 -53.82 -16.81 88.86
CA ALA A 127 -55.22 -16.94 88.50
C ALA A 127 -55.85 -15.57 88.23
N PHE A 128 -55.58 -14.58 89.08
CA PHE A 128 -56.01 -13.19 88.86
C PHE A 128 -55.42 -12.60 87.58
N ALA A 129 -54.11 -12.75 87.34
CA ALA A 129 -53.47 -12.27 86.11
C ALA A 129 -53.99 -12.96 84.83
N ASN A 130 -54.32 -14.26 84.91
CA ASN A 130 -54.94 -14.98 83.79
C ASN A 130 -56.38 -14.54 83.55
N GLU A 131 -57.13 -14.24 84.60
CA GLU A 131 -58.48 -13.71 84.49
C GLU A 131 -58.45 -12.26 83.94
N GLU A 132 -57.49 -11.44 84.34
CA GLU A 132 -57.24 -10.12 83.74
C GLU A 132 -56.87 -10.21 82.26
N LYS A 133 -56.01 -11.16 81.87
CA LYS A 133 -55.69 -11.42 80.45
C LYS A 133 -56.92 -11.84 79.68
N ARG A 134 -57.69 -12.79 80.20
CA ARG A 134 -58.94 -13.25 79.57
C ARG A 134 -59.94 -12.11 79.43
N ARG A 135 -60.04 -11.25 80.44
CA ARG A 135 -60.86 -10.04 80.40
C ARG A 135 -60.35 -9.05 79.35
N HIS A 136 -59.05 -8.79 79.27
CA HIS A 136 -58.46 -7.91 78.26
C HIS A 136 -58.65 -8.44 76.84
N GLU A 137 -58.49 -9.75 76.63
CA GLU A 137 -58.75 -10.42 75.36
C GLU A 137 -60.23 -10.31 74.97
N ALA A 138 -61.15 -10.49 75.93
CA ALA A 138 -62.57 -10.29 75.70
C ALA A 138 -62.90 -8.82 75.36
N GLU A 139 -62.29 -7.85 76.06
CA GLU A 139 -62.42 -6.42 75.78
C GLU A 139 -61.87 -6.05 74.39
N LEU A 140 -60.73 -6.61 73.98
CA LEU A 140 -60.18 -6.45 72.62
C LEU A 140 -61.07 -7.09 71.56
N ALA A 141 -61.60 -8.29 71.82
CA ALA A 141 -62.51 -8.97 70.91
C ALA A 141 -63.80 -8.14 70.71
N LEU A 142 -64.36 -7.60 71.79
CA LEU A 142 -65.49 -6.69 71.75
C LEU A 142 -65.15 -5.39 71.00
N TYR A 143 -63.95 -4.83 71.21
CA TYR A 143 -63.48 -3.65 70.49
C TYR A 143 -63.34 -3.91 68.98
N HIS A 144 -62.74 -5.04 68.59
CA HIS A 144 -62.62 -5.42 67.17
C HIS A 144 -63.99 -5.68 66.55
N GLN A 145 -64.89 -6.35 67.26
CA GLN A 145 -66.27 -6.57 66.81
C GLN A 145 -67.01 -5.23 66.64
N TRP A 146 -66.88 -4.30 67.59
CA TRP A 146 -67.43 -2.95 67.49
C TRP A 146 -66.82 -2.18 66.31
N ARG A 147 -65.49 -2.17 66.16
CA ARG A 147 -64.77 -1.49 65.08
C ARG A 147 -65.23 -2.00 63.70
N ASN A 148 -65.36 -3.31 63.56
CA ASN A 148 -65.77 -3.95 62.31
C ASN A 148 -67.26 -3.74 62.00
N ASN A 149 -68.12 -3.72 63.03
CA ASN A 149 -69.57 -3.58 62.84
C ASN A 149 -70.00 -2.11 62.72
N ASN A 150 -69.25 -1.17 63.30
CA ASN A 150 -69.59 0.25 63.28
C ASN A 150 -69.52 0.81 61.84
N PRO A 151 -70.63 1.31 61.28
CA PRO A 151 -70.67 1.80 59.91
C PRO A 151 -69.82 3.08 59.69
N SER A 152 -69.66 3.92 60.71
CA SER A 152 -68.86 5.16 60.61
C SER A 152 -67.37 4.87 60.47
N VAL A 153 -66.83 3.97 61.29
CA VAL A 153 -65.41 3.57 61.25
C VAL A 153 -65.07 2.92 59.92
N ARG A 154 -65.92 2.00 59.43
CA ARG A 154 -65.78 1.39 58.10
C ARG A 154 -65.76 2.42 56.97
N LEU A 155 -66.60 3.46 57.05
CA LEU A 155 -66.61 4.52 56.05
C LEU A 155 -65.30 5.33 56.06
N HIS A 156 -64.76 5.65 57.23
CA HIS A 156 -63.49 6.36 57.37
C HIS A 156 -62.30 5.52 56.90
N GLU A 157 -62.25 4.23 57.25
CA GLU A 157 -61.23 3.30 56.76
C GLU A 157 -61.29 3.14 55.24
N ARG A 158 -62.50 3.04 54.66
CA ARG A 158 -62.69 3.03 53.20
C ARG A 158 -62.22 4.33 52.55
N LYS A 159 -62.54 5.49 53.14
CA LYS A 159 -62.06 6.80 52.64
C LYS A 159 -60.53 6.90 52.70
N ARG A 160 -59.93 6.43 53.79
CA ARG A 160 -58.47 6.36 53.95
C ARG A 160 -57.85 5.44 52.89
N GLY A 161 -58.37 4.23 52.71
CA GLY A 161 -57.88 3.29 51.68
C GLY A 161 -58.04 3.83 50.26
N LEU A 162 -59.14 4.53 49.97
CA LEU A 162 -59.32 5.22 48.68
C LEU A 162 -58.30 6.35 48.49
N ASN A 163 -57.98 7.10 49.53
CA ASN A 163 -56.96 8.15 49.46
C ASN A 163 -55.54 7.56 49.28
N GLU A 164 -55.21 6.48 50.00
CA GLU A 164 -53.94 5.76 49.84
C GLU A 164 -53.81 5.18 48.42
N MET A 165 -54.90 4.63 47.86
CA MET A 165 -54.94 4.17 46.47
C MET A 165 -54.73 5.32 45.47
N LYS A 166 -55.34 6.49 45.70
CA LYS A 166 -55.13 7.69 44.86
C LYS A 166 -53.68 8.17 44.93
N LEU A 167 -53.08 8.21 46.12
CA LEU A 167 -51.67 8.58 46.29
C LEU A 167 -50.75 7.57 45.59
N SER A 168 -50.99 6.27 45.77
CA SER A 168 -50.23 5.23 45.07
C SER A 168 -50.36 5.32 43.54
N TRP A 169 -51.55 5.64 43.03
CA TRP A 169 -51.75 5.87 41.60
C TRP A 169 -51.02 7.11 41.09
N LEU A 170 -51.02 8.20 41.86
CA LEU A 170 -50.24 9.41 41.54
C LEU A 170 -48.74 9.11 41.54
N ASP A 171 -48.24 8.36 42.52
CA ASP A 171 -46.84 7.92 42.58
C ASP A 171 -46.48 7.06 41.37
N GLN A 172 -47.34 6.13 40.96
CA GLN A 172 -47.14 5.34 39.74
C GLN A 172 -47.11 6.21 38.47
N GLN A 173 -47.94 7.26 38.40
CA GLN A 173 -47.91 8.21 37.28
C GLN A 173 -46.60 9.02 37.26
N ILE A 174 -46.14 9.47 38.42
CA ILE A 174 -44.85 10.18 38.56
C ILE A 174 -43.69 9.27 38.19
N GLN A 175 -43.67 8.02 38.69
CA GLN A 175 -42.65 7.02 38.35
C GLN A 175 -42.63 6.75 36.84
N LYS A 176 -43.79 6.54 36.21
CA LYS A 176 -43.87 6.36 34.75
C LYS A 176 -43.35 7.55 33.95
N ARG A 177 -43.55 8.78 34.42
CA ARG A 177 -42.99 9.98 33.77
C ARG A 177 -41.48 10.03 33.94
N LEU A 178 -40.99 9.81 35.16
CA LEU A 178 -39.56 9.77 35.45
C LEU A 178 -38.85 8.67 34.66
N ASP A 179 -39.46 7.49 34.52
CA ASP A 179 -38.94 6.38 33.72
C ASP A 179 -38.83 6.75 32.24
N LYS A 180 -39.84 7.44 31.69
CA LYS A 180 -39.80 7.93 30.31
C LYS A 180 -38.70 8.97 30.10
N GLU A 181 -38.58 9.94 31.01
CA GLU A 181 -37.52 10.95 30.95
C GLU A 181 -36.14 10.30 31.01
N ARG A 182 -35.94 9.32 31.90
CA ARG A 182 -34.69 8.54 31.96
C ARG A 182 -34.41 7.79 30.66
N GLN A 183 -35.42 7.13 30.08
CA GLN A 183 -35.27 6.43 28.80
C GLN A 183 -34.95 7.39 27.65
N GLU A 184 -35.55 8.58 27.62
CA GLU A 184 -35.22 9.59 26.62
C GLU A 184 -33.81 10.13 26.79
N GLU A 185 -33.36 10.39 28.01
CA GLU A 185 -31.99 10.81 28.30
C GLU A 185 -30.98 9.73 27.91
N GLU A 186 -31.26 8.46 28.23
CA GLU A 186 -30.43 7.33 27.81
C GLU A 186 -30.41 7.20 26.28
N CYS A 187 -31.56 7.30 25.60
CA CYS A 187 -31.62 7.33 24.15
C CYS A 187 -30.78 8.47 23.56
N ARG A 188 -30.87 9.68 24.13
CA ARG A 188 -30.07 10.84 23.69
C ARG A 188 -28.58 10.61 23.91
N ARG A 189 -28.18 10.02 25.05
CA ARG A 189 -26.77 9.67 25.32
C ARG A 189 -26.25 8.64 24.32
N LEU A 190 -27.01 7.58 24.05
CA LEU A 190 -26.65 6.55 23.06
C LEU A 190 -26.53 7.13 21.65
N LEU A 191 -27.43 8.04 21.25
CA LEU A 191 -27.34 8.74 19.96
C LEU A 191 -26.12 9.65 19.90
N ALA A 192 -25.81 10.38 20.97
CA ALA A 192 -24.63 11.24 21.03
C ALA A 192 -23.33 10.43 21.00
N GLU A 193 -23.27 9.27 21.67
CA GLU A 193 -22.14 8.35 21.61
C GLU A 193 -21.96 7.77 20.21
N ARG A 194 -23.05 7.36 19.57
CA ARG A 194 -23.02 6.89 18.17
C ARG A 194 -22.55 7.99 17.22
N GLN A 195 -23.00 9.23 17.41
CA GLN A 195 -22.58 10.35 16.58
C GLN A 195 -21.08 10.60 16.74
N LYS A 196 -20.57 10.66 17.98
CA LYS A 196 -19.12 10.79 18.24
C LYS A 196 -18.32 9.67 17.58
N TRP A 197 -18.83 8.44 17.61
CA TRP A 197 -18.18 7.31 16.96
C TRP A 197 -18.13 7.47 15.43
N LEU A 198 -19.22 7.93 14.82
CA LEU A 198 -19.27 8.23 13.38
C LEU A 198 -18.33 9.37 13.01
N ASP A 199 -18.30 10.45 13.79
CA ASP A 199 -17.42 11.59 13.56
C ASP A 199 -15.93 11.16 13.62
N GLN A 200 -15.56 10.33 14.60
CA GLN A 200 -14.22 9.75 14.70
C GLN A 200 -13.87 8.85 13.51
N GLU A 201 -14.83 8.08 13.00
CA GLU A 201 -14.59 7.21 11.85
C GLU A 201 -14.44 8.02 10.55
N ASN A 202 -15.26 9.06 10.38
CA ASN A 202 -15.14 10.02 9.28
C ASN A 202 -13.78 10.74 9.31
N GLU A 203 -13.32 11.19 10.49
CA GLU A 203 -12.00 11.82 10.63
C GLU A 203 -10.85 10.87 10.21
N LYS A 204 -10.93 9.58 10.59
CA LYS A 204 -9.95 8.58 10.16
C LYS A 204 -9.99 8.37 8.65
N GLU A 205 -11.18 8.30 8.06
CA GLU A 205 -11.36 8.14 6.62
C GLU A 205 -10.80 9.35 5.86
N GLU A 206 -11.09 10.58 6.31
CA GLU A 206 -10.50 11.80 5.75
C GLU A 206 -8.97 11.81 5.84
N LEU A 207 -8.40 11.40 6.99
CA LEU A 207 -6.95 11.30 7.14
C LEU A 207 -6.34 10.27 6.17
N LEU A 208 -7.01 9.14 5.95
CA LEU A 208 -6.59 8.15 4.96
C LEU A 208 -6.68 8.71 3.54
N GLN A 209 -7.79 9.37 3.19
CA GLN A 209 -7.96 10.01 1.89
C GLN A 209 -6.90 11.08 1.64
N ARG A 210 -6.58 11.93 2.63
CA ARG A 210 -5.50 12.92 2.54
C ARG A 210 -4.14 12.27 2.33
N LYS A 211 -3.84 11.17 3.04
CA LYS A 211 -2.59 10.42 2.84
C LYS A 211 -2.50 9.80 1.44
N VAL A 212 -3.59 9.25 0.93
CA VAL A 212 -3.66 8.71 -0.43
C VAL A 212 -3.50 9.83 -1.47
N ALA A 213 -4.16 10.97 -1.27
CA ALA A 213 -4.04 12.13 -2.15
C ALA A 213 -2.60 12.68 -2.19
N GLU A 214 -1.93 12.80 -1.04
CA GLU A 214 -0.52 13.18 -0.93
C GLU A 214 0.40 12.19 -1.67
N LYS A 215 0.19 10.88 -1.48
CA LYS A 215 0.95 9.85 -2.21
C LYS A 215 0.75 9.95 -3.71
N ASN A 216 -0.50 10.11 -4.15
CA ASN A 216 -0.83 10.26 -5.56
C ASN A 216 -0.23 11.55 -6.15
N ARG A 217 -0.18 12.64 -5.37
CA ARG A 217 0.48 13.89 -5.79
C ARG A 217 1.97 13.67 -5.99
N LYS A 218 2.66 13.05 -5.04
CA LYS A 218 4.10 12.73 -5.15
C LYS A 218 4.41 11.82 -6.33
N LEU A 219 3.58 10.79 -6.54
CA LEU A 219 3.74 9.90 -7.69
C LEU A 219 3.56 10.65 -9.02
N ARG A 220 2.59 11.57 -9.10
CA ARG A 220 2.41 12.43 -10.29
C ARG A 220 3.61 13.34 -10.53
N GLU A 221 4.12 13.99 -9.49
CA GLU A 221 5.32 14.83 -9.58
C GLU A 221 6.55 14.03 -10.03
N GLU A 222 6.69 12.78 -9.59
CA GLU A 222 7.76 11.86 -10.02
C GLU A 222 7.60 11.44 -11.48
N LEU A 223 6.37 11.11 -11.91
CA LEU A 223 6.06 10.79 -13.30
C LEU A 223 6.28 11.99 -14.23
N GLU A 224 5.90 13.19 -13.82
CA GLU A 224 6.15 14.43 -14.57
C GLU A 224 7.65 14.65 -14.78
N LYS A 225 8.47 14.48 -13.74
CA LYS A 225 9.94 14.55 -13.86
C LYS A 225 10.51 13.49 -14.80
N GLN A 226 9.98 12.26 -14.78
CA GLN A 226 10.40 11.20 -15.69
C GLN A 226 10.03 11.52 -17.15
N MET A 227 8.84 12.07 -17.38
CA MET A 227 8.41 12.52 -18.71
C MET A 227 9.24 13.71 -19.21
N GLU A 228 9.52 14.70 -18.36
CA GLU A 228 10.41 15.82 -18.69
C GLU A 228 11.80 15.33 -19.06
N ASN A 229 12.36 14.38 -18.32
CA ASN A 229 13.66 13.77 -18.66
C ASN A 229 13.61 13.08 -20.03
N LEU A 230 12.57 12.28 -20.31
CA LEU A 230 12.38 11.68 -21.63
C LEU A 230 12.25 12.72 -22.75
N GLN A 231 11.58 13.84 -22.51
CA GLN A 231 11.48 14.95 -23.46
C GLN A 231 12.84 15.60 -23.71
N LEU A 232 13.62 15.87 -22.66
CA LEU A 232 14.98 16.41 -22.80
C LEU A 232 15.88 15.45 -23.60
N LYS A 233 15.78 14.15 -23.35
CA LYS A 233 16.52 13.12 -24.12
C LYS A 233 16.08 13.05 -25.58
N GLN A 234 14.79 13.24 -25.85
CA GLN A 234 14.28 13.33 -27.22
C GLN A 234 14.81 14.58 -27.93
N GLN A 235 14.81 15.74 -27.28
CA GLN A 235 15.39 16.97 -27.83
C GLN A 235 16.90 16.83 -28.08
N GLU A 236 17.62 16.19 -27.17
CA GLU A 236 19.05 15.88 -27.32
C GLU A 236 19.29 14.97 -28.54
N SER A 237 18.48 13.93 -28.72
CA SER A 237 18.53 13.06 -29.90
C SER A 237 18.26 13.82 -31.20
N GLU A 238 17.26 14.71 -31.23
CA GLU A 238 16.96 15.53 -32.41
C GLU A 238 18.08 16.52 -32.74
N ARG A 239 18.71 17.10 -31.71
CA ARG A 239 19.89 17.96 -31.88
C ARG A 239 21.05 17.18 -32.51
N LEU A 240 21.36 16.00 -31.97
CA LEU A 240 22.43 15.15 -32.50
C LEU A 240 22.15 14.69 -33.94
N GLN A 241 20.90 14.42 -34.29
CA GLN A 241 20.50 14.09 -35.66
C GLN A 241 20.73 15.27 -36.62
N ARG A 242 20.35 16.50 -36.23
CA ARG A 242 20.64 17.70 -37.05
C ARG A 242 22.13 17.90 -37.24
N GLU A 243 22.92 17.70 -36.18
CA GLU A 243 24.39 17.76 -36.25
C GLU A 243 24.96 16.69 -37.20
N GLU A 244 24.39 15.48 -37.24
CA GLU A 244 24.77 14.42 -38.18
C GLU A 244 24.42 14.78 -39.63
N GLU A 245 23.22 15.32 -39.88
CA GLU A 245 22.80 15.79 -41.20
C GLU A 245 23.70 16.91 -41.72
N GLU A 246 24.04 17.88 -40.86
CA GLU A 246 24.98 18.97 -41.20
C GLU A 246 26.36 18.43 -41.56
N ASP A 247 26.90 17.49 -40.80
CA ASP A 247 28.22 16.92 -41.06
C ASP A 247 28.23 16.02 -42.31
N ALA A 248 27.13 15.31 -42.59
CA ALA A 248 26.96 14.55 -43.82
C ALA A 248 26.90 15.44 -45.08
N LEU A 249 26.22 16.59 -45.01
CA LEU A 249 26.21 17.58 -46.10
C LEU A 249 27.61 18.14 -46.37
N LYS A 250 28.40 18.38 -45.33
CA LYS A 250 29.79 18.85 -45.48
C LYS A 250 30.68 17.78 -46.11
N LEU A 251 30.55 16.52 -45.71
CA LEU A 251 31.29 15.42 -46.34
C LEU A 251 30.98 15.36 -47.83
N SER A 252 29.70 15.44 -48.21
CA SER A 252 29.28 15.50 -49.61
C SER A 252 29.84 16.72 -50.36
N ALA A 253 29.93 17.88 -49.70
CA ALA A 253 30.54 19.08 -50.28
C ALA A 253 32.04 18.90 -50.55
N VAL A 254 32.78 18.28 -49.62
CA VAL A 254 34.21 17.94 -49.79
C VAL A 254 34.39 16.94 -50.94
N GLU A 255 33.55 15.91 -51.02
CA GLU A 255 33.57 14.94 -52.11
C GLU A 255 33.29 15.59 -53.47
N LEU A 256 32.31 16.51 -53.56
CA LEU A 256 32.02 17.23 -54.80
C LEU A 256 33.20 18.11 -55.23
N LEU A 257 33.85 18.78 -54.28
CA LEU A 257 35.07 19.55 -54.54
C LEU A 257 36.18 18.64 -55.06
N GLU A 258 36.41 17.48 -54.43
CA GLU A 258 37.40 16.50 -54.88
C GLU A 258 37.09 15.97 -56.29
N GLN A 259 35.83 15.68 -56.61
CA GLN A 259 35.40 15.26 -57.95
C GLN A 259 35.72 16.32 -59.01
N ARG A 260 35.39 17.60 -58.74
CA ARG A 260 35.71 18.72 -59.64
C ARG A 260 37.21 18.82 -59.90
N ARG A 261 38.04 18.56 -58.88
CA ARG A 261 39.49 18.50 -59.02
C ARG A 261 39.93 17.33 -59.92
N VAL A 262 39.40 16.13 -59.71
CA VAL A 262 39.74 14.95 -60.52
C VAL A 262 39.39 15.17 -62.00
N GLU A 263 38.21 15.74 -62.28
CA GLU A 263 37.81 16.11 -63.64
C GLU A 263 38.76 17.13 -64.25
N HIS A 264 39.16 18.13 -63.47
CA HIS A 264 40.13 19.12 -63.91
C HIS A 264 41.50 18.49 -64.22
N ASP A 265 42.00 17.61 -63.36
CA ASP A 265 43.26 16.88 -63.57
C ASP A 265 43.18 15.94 -64.79
N ALA A 266 41.99 15.43 -65.12
CA ALA A 266 41.77 14.68 -66.35
C ALA A 266 41.85 15.58 -67.59
N ARG A 267 41.18 16.75 -67.58
CA ARG A 267 41.26 17.75 -68.66
C ARG A 267 42.68 18.27 -68.87
N LYS A 268 43.42 18.47 -67.77
CA LYS A 268 44.85 18.83 -67.81
C LYS A 268 45.68 17.78 -68.54
N ARG A 269 45.48 16.49 -68.23
CA ARG A 269 46.17 15.38 -68.91
C ARG A 269 45.84 15.34 -70.40
N GLU A 270 44.58 15.54 -70.78
CA GLU A 270 44.17 15.60 -72.19
C GLU A 270 44.86 16.74 -72.95
N ARG A 271 44.90 17.94 -72.36
CA ARG A 271 45.63 19.10 -72.94
C ARG A 271 47.12 18.83 -73.07
N ALA A 272 47.73 18.19 -72.07
CA ALA A 272 49.14 17.84 -72.10
C ALA A 272 49.46 16.88 -73.27
N VAL A 273 48.62 15.88 -73.52
CA VAL A 273 48.76 14.97 -74.69
C VAL A 273 48.61 15.73 -76.01
N ALA A 274 47.67 16.67 -76.10
CA ALA A 274 47.52 17.51 -77.29
C ALA A 274 48.76 18.39 -77.57
N LEU A 275 49.37 18.93 -76.50
CA LEU A 275 50.58 19.74 -76.55
C LEU A 275 51.84 18.95 -76.93
N GLU A 276 51.93 17.67 -76.58
CA GLU A 276 53.10 16.83 -76.89
C GLU A 276 53.38 16.74 -78.40
N ASN A 277 52.34 16.80 -79.24
CA ASN A 277 52.44 16.69 -80.69
C ASN A 277 53.03 17.93 -81.40
N LEU A 278 53.19 19.07 -80.73
CA LEU A 278 53.81 20.26 -81.34
C LEU A 278 55.35 20.12 -81.41
N LYS A 279 56.01 20.69 -82.43
CA LYS A 279 57.49 20.73 -82.51
C LYS A 279 58.12 22.03 -81.94
N LEU A 280 57.28 22.96 -81.45
CA LEU A 280 57.70 24.29 -81.00
C LEU A 280 57.97 24.30 -79.48
N HIS A 281 59.20 23.98 -79.07
CA HIS A 281 59.56 23.84 -77.65
C HIS A 281 59.45 25.15 -76.84
N LYS A 282 59.76 26.31 -77.43
CA LYS A 282 59.59 27.63 -76.79
C LYS A 282 58.11 27.96 -76.52
N LEU A 283 57.23 27.59 -77.44
CA LEU A 283 55.78 27.75 -77.27
C LEU A 283 55.25 26.83 -76.15
N LYS A 284 55.72 25.57 -76.10
CA LYS A 284 55.36 24.62 -75.03
C LYS A 284 55.80 25.11 -73.65
N LEU A 285 56.99 25.70 -73.54
CA LEU A 285 57.47 26.29 -72.28
C LEU A 285 56.52 27.37 -71.76
N LYS A 286 56.10 28.30 -72.63
CA LYS A 286 55.17 29.38 -72.25
C LYS A 286 53.79 28.84 -71.89
N GLN A 287 53.24 27.95 -72.71
CA GLN A 287 51.92 27.35 -72.48
C GLN A 287 51.88 26.54 -71.18
N ASN A 288 52.90 25.71 -70.91
CA ASN A 288 52.98 24.96 -69.67
C ASN A 288 53.16 25.89 -68.44
N ALA A 289 53.97 26.95 -68.54
CA ALA A 289 54.12 27.91 -67.45
C ALA A 289 52.80 28.63 -67.13
N ASP A 290 52.04 29.03 -68.16
CA ASP A 290 50.72 29.62 -67.99
C ASP A 290 49.69 28.61 -67.44
N ASP A 291 49.72 27.37 -67.90
CA ASP A 291 48.88 26.28 -67.37
C ASP A 291 49.20 26.00 -65.88
N VAL A 292 50.47 25.99 -65.48
CA VAL A 292 50.89 25.81 -64.08
C VAL A 292 50.38 26.98 -63.22
N ARG A 293 50.48 28.23 -63.70
CA ARG A 293 49.95 29.41 -62.99
C ARG A 293 48.44 29.36 -62.80
N GLU A 294 47.70 28.96 -63.82
CA GLU A 294 46.25 28.83 -63.74
C GLU A 294 45.84 27.67 -62.81
N ASN A 295 46.58 26.56 -62.82
CA ASN A 295 46.37 25.45 -61.88
C ASN A 295 46.60 25.89 -60.43
N LEU A 296 47.71 26.60 -60.15
CA LEU A 296 48.00 27.14 -58.82
C LEU A 296 46.90 28.09 -58.35
N ARG A 297 46.35 28.93 -59.24
CA ARG A 297 45.24 29.81 -58.91
C ARG A 297 43.98 29.03 -58.51
N ARG A 298 43.63 28.00 -59.28
CA ARG A 298 42.47 27.14 -58.97
C ARG A 298 42.68 26.33 -57.70
N GLU A 299 43.89 25.83 -57.46
CA GLU A 299 44.25 25.14 -56.21
C GLU A 299 44.13 26.09 -54.99
N GLN A 300 44.52 27.36 -55.14
CA GLN A 300 44.31 28.37 -54.10
C GLN A 300 42.81 28.66 -53.88
N GLU A 301 42.04 28.81 -54.94
CA GLU A 301 40.58 29.01 -54.87
C GLU A 301 39.88 27.80 -54.22
N PHE A 302 40.34 26.59 -54.53
CA PHE A 302 39.87 25.35 -53.92
C PHE A 302 40.15 25.33 -52.41
N VAL A 303 41.38 25.57 -51.97
CA VAL A 303 41.71 25.57 -50.54
C VAL A 303 41.00 26.70 -49.80
N LYS A 304 40.82 27.87 -50.42
CA LYS A 304 39.98 28.94 -49.86
C LYS A 304 38.52 28.49 -49.70
N SER A 305 37.95 27.82 -50.70
CA SER A 305 36.59 27.28 -50.60
C SER A 305 36.45 26.23 -49.49
N LEU A 306 37.52 25.49 -49.19
CA LEU A 306 37.58 24.53 -48.08
C LEU A 306 37.63 25.23 -46.72
N ILE A 307 38.34 26.36 -46.62
CA ILE A 307 38.38 27.23 -45.44
C ILE A 307 37.02 27.90 -45.22
N GLU A 308 36.43 28.45 -46.28
CA GLU A 308 35.13 29.15 -46.26
C GLU A 308 33.96 28.20 -45.95
N SER A 309 34.03 26.93 -46.33
CA SER A 309 33.02 25.91 -45.99
C SER A 309 33.03 25.46 -44.52
N GLU A 310 33.49 26.32 -43.61
CA GLU A 310 33.51 26.17 -42.15
C GLU A 310 34.25 24.93 -41.60
N THR A 311 34.93 24.14 -42.44
CA THR A 311 35.59 22.88 -42.02
C THR A 311 36.61 23.10 -40.90
N ALA A 312 37.28 24.25 -40.91
CA ALA A 312 38.20 24.67 -39.85
C ALA A 312 37.52 25.39 -38.67
N GLU A 313 36.39 26.08 -38.83
CA GLU A 313 35.87 26.96 -37.76
C GLU A 313 35.20 26.22 -36.61
N ARG A 314 34.64 25.03 -36.87
CA ARG A 314 33.93 24.24 -35.85
C ARG A 314 34.76 23.12 -35.22
N ILE A 315 36.08 23.13 -35.34
CA ILE A 315 36.90 22.16 -34.60
C ILE A 315 36.88 22.56 -33.13
N GLU A 316 36.18 21.77 -32.32
CA GLU A 316 36.00 21.97 -30.87
C GLU A 316 37.34 22.07 -30.13
N ASN A 317 38.34 21.34 -30.63
CA ASN A 317 39.72 21.44 -30.16
C ASN A 317 40.46 22.57 -30.89
N GLU A 318 40.61 23.70 -30.20
CA GLU A 318 41.33 24.89 -30.70
C GLU A 318 42.74 24.58 -31.24
N ARG A 319 43.41 23.54 -30.71
CA ARG A 319 44.71 23.11 -31.21
C ARG A 319 44.66 22.46 -32.60
N LYS A 320 43.62 21.64 -32.86
CA LYS A 320 43.46 20.88 -34.12
C LYS A 320 42.93 21.76 -35.26
N ARG A 321 41.87 22.52 -35.00
CA ARG A 321 42.09 23.95 -34.87
C ARG A 321 43.05 24.65 -35.80
N ASP A 322 43.95 25.29 -35.07
CA ASP A 322 45.05 26.07 -35.57
C ASP A 322 46.01 25.23 -36.40
N GLU A 323 46.14 23.91 -36.13
CA GLU A 323 46.97 23.02 -36.96
C GLU A 323 46.44 22.92 -38.40
N VAL A 324 45.14 22.69 -38.60
CA VAL A 324 44.53 22.66 -39.93
C VAL A 324 44.59 24.02 -40.61
N LYS A 325 44.31 25.10 -39.88
CA LYS A 325 44.42 26.45 -40.43
C LYS A 325 45.86 26.75 -40.87
N ARG A 326 46.86 26.38 -40.05
CA ARG A 326 48.28 26.54 -40.39
C ARG A 326 48.69 25.73 -41.61
N THR A 327 48.30 24.47 -41.72
CA THR A 327 48.65 23.66 -42.90
C THR A 327 48.00 24.19 -44.18
N MET A 328 46.76 24.66 -44.11
CA MET A 328 46.08 25.31 -45.23
C MET A 328 46.73 26.66 -45.59
N GLU A 329 47.12 27.46 -44.60
CA GLU A 329 47.83 28.73 -44.81
C GLU A 329 49.25 28.52 -45.39
N GLU A 330 49.95 27.49 -44.93
CA GLU A 330 51.25 27.07 -45.46
C GLU A 330 51.13 26.62 -46.93
N PHE A 331 50.11 25.84 -47.27
CA PHE A 331 49.81 25.50 -48.66
C PHE A 331 49.55 26.74 -49.51
N LEU A 332 48.71 27.66 -49.02
CA LEU A 332 48.39 28.90 -49.74
C LEU A 332 49.63 29.78 -49.94
N LYS A 333 50.52 29.85 -48.95
CA LYS A 333 51.80 30.56 -49.06
C LYS A 333 52.69 29.89 -50.11
N TYR A 334 52.88 28.58 -50.02
CA TYR A 334 53.66 27.81 -50.98
C TYR A 334 53.14 27.96 -52.42
N ALA A 335 51.83 27.93 -52.61
CA ALA A 335 51.21 28.11 -53.92
C ALA A 335 51.42 29.52 -54.49
N ARG A 336 51.46 30.57 -53.64
CA ARG A 336 51.78 31.95 -54.08
C ARG A 336 53.25 32.08 -54.47
N ASP A 337 54.15 31.55 -53.65
CA ASP A 337 55.59 31.58 -53.92
C ASP A 337 55.92 30.87 -55.24
N GLN A 338 55.25 29.73 -55.52
CA GLN A 338 55.35 29.03 -56.80
C GLN A 338 54.77 29.83 -57.98
N GLN A 339 53.67 30.54 -57.77
CA GLN A 339 53.08 31.39 -58.81
C GLN A 339 54.00 32.55 -59.21
N ASP A 340 54.71 33.14 -58.24
CA ASP A 340 55.72 34.18 -58.49
C ASP A 340 56.98 33.64 -59.17
N LEU A 341 57.38 32.41 -58.83
CA LEU A 341 58.48 31.72 -59.50
C LEU A 341 58.15 31.44 -60.97
N GLU A 342 56.94 30.95 -61.27
CA GLU A 342 56.48 30.72 -62.64
C GLU A 342 56.39 32.01 -63.44
N ARG A 343 56.02 33.12 -62.82
CA ARG A 343 56.05 34.44 -63.48
C ARG A 343 57.47 34.83 -63.91
N LYS A 344 58.48 34.56 -63.07
CA LYS A 344 59.90 34.81 -63.40
C LYS A 344 60.40 33.83 -64.47
N ARG A 345 60.00 32.56 -64.41
CA ARG A 345 60.31 31.54 -65.43
C ARG A 345 59.74 31.94 -66.80
N LEU A 346 58.49 32.42 -66.85
CA LEU A 346 57.86 32.91 -68.08
C LEU A 346 58.63 34.08 -68.71
N GLN A 347 59.06 35.05 -67.89
CA GLN A 347 59.91 36.16 -68.35
C GLN A 347 61.26 35.67 -68.87
N HIS A 348 61.87 34.66 -68.23
CA HIS A 348 63.12 34.06 -68.70
C HIS A 348 62.94 33.36 -70.05
N PHE A 349 61.83 32.65 -70.27
CA PHE A 349 61.54 31.97 -71.53
C PHE A 349 61.38 32.91 -72.72
N ASP A 350 61.09 34.20 -72.51
CA ASP A 350 61.10 35.18 -73.60
C ASP A 350 62.50 35.36 -74.22
N PHE A 351 63.55 35.28 -73.39
CA PHE A 351 64.95 35.48 -73.79
C PHE A 351 65.64 34.21 -74.32
N VAL A 352 65.06 33.03 -74.14
CA VAL A 352 65.64 31.75 -74.59
C VAL A 352 65.59 31.62 -76.12
N PHE A 353 66.69 31.19 -76.74
CA PHE A 353 66.75 30.89 -78.18
C PHE A 353 66.13 29.54 -78.52
N ASP A 354 65.60 29.39 -79.72
CA ASP A 354 64.92 28.15 -80.16
C ASP A 354 65.86 26.92 -80.16
N SER A 355 67.17 27.13 -80.32
CA SER A 355 68.20 26.09 -80.23
C SER A 355 68.38 25.51 -78.82
N GLU A 356 68.16 26.32 -77.79
CA GLU A 356 68.30 25.93 -76.38
C GLU A 356 66.96 25.49 -75.77
N ALA A 357 65.84 25.95 -76.34
CA ALA A 357 64.49 25.72 -75.86
C ALA A 357 64.14 24.23 -75.69
N LYS A 358 64.67 23.34 -76.55
CA LYS A 358 64.42 21.88 -76.43
C LYS A 358 65.02 21.30 -75.15
N HIS A 359 66.30 21.59 -74.89
CA HIS A 359 67.00 21.06 -73.73
C HIS A 359 66.46 21.64 -72.42
N ILE A 360 66.12 22.94 -72.43
CA ILE A 360 65.46 23.61 -71.31
C ILE A 360 64.06 23.04 -71.06
N TYR A 361 63.29 22.76 -72.12
CA TYR A 361 61.96 22.14 -72.00
C TYR A 361 62.00 20.75 -71.37
N GLU A 362 62.93 19.88 -71.78
CA GLU A 362 63.05 18.53 -71.22
C GLU A 362 63.36 18.57 -69.71
N LYS A 363 64.33 19.39 -69.30
CA LYS A 363 64.66 19.60 -67.88
C LYS A 363 63.50 20.21 -67.09
N GLN A 364 62.87 21.24 -67.64
CA GLN A 364 61.78 21.92 -66.94
C GLN A 364 60.53 21.04 -66.84
N LYS A 365 60.28 20.16 -67.81
CA LYS A 365 59.20 19.17 -67.75
C LYS A 365 59.36 18.23 -66.56
N GLU A 366 60.58 17.76 -66.29
CA GLU A 366 60.87 16.91 -65.12
C GLU A 366 60.59 17.67 -63.81
N ILE A 367 61.08 18.91 -63.70
CA ILE A 367 60.85 19.77 -62.53
C ILE A 367 59.35 19.99 -62.31
N TRP A 368 58.59 20.34 -63.36
CA TRP A 368 57.14 20.52 -63.23
C TRP A 368 56.42 19.24 -62.81
N LEU A 369 56.85 18.07 -63.27
CA LEU A 369 56.26 16.80 -62.84
C LEU A 369 56.53 16.51 -61.37
N GLU A 370 57.72 16.83 -60.86
CA GLU A 370 58.05 16.68 -59.44
C GLU A 370 57.28 17.68 -58.57
N GLU A 371 57.23 18.95 -58.98
CA GLU A 371 56.47 20.01 -58.31
C GLU A 371 54.96 19.68 -58.27
N ASP A 372 54.41 19.15 -59.37
CA ASP A 372 52.99 18.75 -59.47
C ASP A 372 52.67 17.52 -58.62
N LYS A 373 53.59 16.55 -58.54
CA LYS A 373 53.47 15.39 -57.64
C LYS A 373 53.48 15.82 -56.18
N ALA A 374 54.40 16.70 -55.79
CA ALA A 374 54.49 17.23 -54.43
C ALA A 374 53.25 18.02 -54.04
N ARG A 375 52.78 18.93 -54.92
CA ARG A 375 51.51 19.67 -54.72
C ARG A 375 50.31 18.75 -54.60
N SER A 376 50.20 17.78 -55.50
CA SER A 376 49.11 16.79 -55.47
C SER A 376 49.13 15.93 -54.22
N ALA A 377 50.30 15.61 -53.68
CA ALA A 377 50.44 14.90 -52.41
C ALA A 377 49.96 15.77 -51.25
N LEU A 378 50.47 17.00 -51.13
CA LEU A 378 50.08 17.92 -50.07
C LEU A 378 48.57 18.22 -50.09
N LEU A 379 47.98 18.41 -51.26
CA LEU A 379 46.53 18.63 -51.39
C LEU A 379 45.71 17.39 -51.00
N ARG A 380 46.20 16.18 -51.29
CA ARG A 380 45.57 14.94 -50.80
C ARG A 380 45.62 14.85 -49.29
N ASP A 381 46.75 15.19 -48.68
CA ASP A 381 46.92 15.14 -47.22
C ASP A 381 45.97 16.14 -46.53
N VAL A 382 45.78 17.33 -47.10
CA VAL A 382 44.79 18.30 -46.62
C VAL A 382 43.37 17.73 -46.69
N LEU A 383 42.99 17.11 -47.81
CA LEU A 383 41.67 16.51 -47.98
C LEU A 383 41.43 15.32 -47.04
N GLU A 384 42.42 14.44 -46.89
CA GLU A 384 42.33 13.31 -45.98
C GLU A 384 42.23 13.76 -44.52
N THR A 385 42.96 14.82 -44.15
CA THR A 385 42.87 15.42 -42.81
C THR A 385 41.48 15.98 -42.55
N VAL A 386 40.91 16.73 -43.50
CA VAL A 386 39.55 17.29 -43.36
C VAL A 386 38.50 16.18 -43.32
N ARG A 387 38.58 15.19 -44.23
CA ARG A 387 37.66 14.05 -44.26
C ARG A 387 37.71 13.26 -42.95
N GLY A 388 38.91 12.91 -42.48
CA GLY A 388 39.11 12.19 -41.23
C GLY A 388 38.56 12.93 -40.01
N GLN A 389 38.55 14.27 -40.02
CA GLN A 389 37.94 15.07 -38.95
C GLN A 389 36.42 15.05 -38.97
N ILE A 390 35.81 15.13 -40.15
CA ILE A 390 34.35 15.01 -40.31
C ILE A 390 33.91 13.60 -39.91
N ASP A 391 34.64 12.57 -40.34
CA ASP A 391 34.37 11.17 -39.99
C ASP A 391 34.49 10.92 -38.49
N GLU A 392 35.51 11.47 -37.83
CA GLU A 392 35.69 11.35 -36.38
C GLU A 392 34.56 12.06 -35.61
N LYS A 393 34.06 13.20 -36.11
CA LYS A 393 32.89 13.87 -35.53
C LYS A 393 31.62 13.06 -35.71
N LEU A 394 31.37 12.55 -36.92
CA LEU A 394 30.25 11.65 -37.19
C LEU A 394 30.31 10.41 -36.30
N ARG A 395 31.50 9.84 -36.07
CA ARG A 395 31.71 8.71 -35.17
C ARG A 395 31.34 9.06 -33.72
N LYS A 396 31.82 10.19 -33.21
CA LYS A 396 31.51 10.67 -31.86
C LYS A 396 30.03 11.01 -31.69
N ASN A 397 29.42 11.66 -32.67
CA ASN A 397 27.99 11.96 -32.68
C ASN A 397 27.18 10.66 -32.64
N LYS A 398 27.52 9.67 -33.47
CA LYS A 398 26.89 8.34 -33.43
C LYS A 398 27.08 7.62 -32.09
N GLU A 399 28.21 7.80 -31.42
CA GLU A 399 28.43 7.29 -30.06
C GLU A 399 27.53 7.97 -29.03
N GLU A 400 27.41 9.29 -29.10
CA GLU A 400 26.54 10.06 -28.22
C GLU A 400 25.07 9.71 -28.47
N GLN A 401 24.65 9.58 -29.73
CA GLN A 401 23.31 9.11 -30.09
C GLN A 401 23.02 7.73 -29.50
N ARG A 402 23.97 6.79 -29.59
CA ARG A 402 23.81 5.47 -28.96
C ARG A 402 23.65 5.59 -27.44
N ARG A 403 24.44 6.43 -26.78
CA ARG A 403 24.34 6.65 -25.33
C ARG A 403 22.98 7.26 -24.94
N VAL A 404 22.52 8.28 -25.66
CA VAL A 404 21.20 8.90 -25.44
C VAL A 404 20.07 7.90 -25.68
N LEU A 405 20.19 7.04 -26.70
CA LEU A 405 19.22 5.97 -26.95
C LEU A 405 19.20 4.93 -25.83
N GLU A 406 20.37 4.52 -25.33
CA GLU A 406 20.47 3.60 -24.19
C GLU A 406 19.85 4.20 -22.91
N GLU A 407 20.20 5.46 -22.60
CA GLU A 407 19.62 6.20 -21.47
C GLU A 407 18.11 6.33 -21.59
N ARG A 408 17.59 6.65 -22.79
CA ARG A 408 16.16 6.71 -23.07
C ARG A 408 15.49 5.35 -22.92
N GLN A 409 16.09 4.27 -23.40
CA GLN A 409 15.55 2.92 -23.24
C GLN A 409 15.51 2.49 -21.78
N CYS A 410 16.53 2.82 -20.98
CA CYS A 410 16.52 2.60 -19.55
C CYS A 410 15.41 3.39 -18.86
N ALA A 411 15.22 4.66 -19.21
CA ALA A 411 14.12 5.48 -18.69
C ALA A 411 12.75 4.93 -19.07
N LEU A 412 12.57 4.47 -20.31
CA LEU A 412 11.32 3.84 -20.76
C LEU A 412 11.02 2.53 -20.03
N LYS A 413 12.02 1.65 -19.85
CA LYS A 413 11.86 0.41 -19.08
C LYS A 413 11.42 0.69 -17.65
N LEU A 414 12.00 1.71 -17.02
CA LEU A 414 11.61 2.10 -15.67
C LEU A 414 10.15 2.57 -15.61
N VAL A 415 9.70 3.37 -16.57
CA VAL A 415 8.29 3.78 -16.69
C VAL A 415 7.37 2.57 -16.91
N GLU A 416 7.76 1.63 -17.79
CA GLU A 416 7.01 0.40 -18.03
C GLU A 416 6.92 -0.50 -16.78
N GLU A 417 7.99 -0.58 -15.99
CA GLU A 417 8.01 -1.30 -14.71
C GLU A 417 7.05 -0.66 -13.71
N TYR A 418 7.07 0.67 -13.56
CA TYR A 418 6.13 1.39 -12.71
C TYR A 418 4.67 1.21 -13.15
N ASP A 419 4.40 1.29 -14.46
CA ASP A 419 3.06 1.04 -15.01
C ASP A 419 2.62 -0.43 -14.79
N GLY A 420 3.55 -1.37 -14.94
CA GLY A 420 3.31 -2.79 -14.70
C GLY A 420 2.97 -3.08 -13.24
N ASP A 421 3.73 -2.52 -12.31
CA ASP A 421 3.49 -2.65 -10.87
C ASP A 421 2.19 -1.95 -10.46
N ALA A 422 1.91 -0.76 -11.00
CA ALA A 422 0.64 -0.06 -10.78
C ALA A 422 -0.57 -0.89 -11.25
N ARG A 423 -0.48 -1.53 -12.42
CA ARG A 423 -1.53 -2.43 -12.91
C ARG A 423 -1.73 -3.63 -11.98
N ARG A 424 -0.65 -4.30 -11.54
CA ARG A 424 -0.73 -5.44 -10.62
C ARG A 424 -1.38 -5.06 -9.29
N THR A 425 -0.94 -3.95 -8.69
CA THR A 425 -1.53 -3.47 -7.43
C THR A 425 -3.03 -3.16 -7.59
N ASN A 426 -3.42 -2.50 -8.69
CA ASN A 426 -4.82 -2.23 -8.98
C ASN A 426 -5.64 -3.51 -9.22
N GLU A 427 -5.09 -4.50 -9.92
CA GLU A 427 -5.71 -5.82 -10.09
C GLU A 427 -5.88 -6.55 -8.76
N GLU A 428 -4.88 -6.53 -7.89
CA GLU A 428 -4.96 -7.10 -6.54
C GLU A 428 -6.01 -6.40 -5.67
N GLU A 429 -6.07 -5.06 -5.72
CA GLU A 429 -7.10 -4.28 -5.02
C GLU A 429 -8.50 -4.60 -5.55
N GLU A 430 -8.68 -4.69 -6.86
CA GLU A 430 -9.95 -5.07 -7.47
C GLU A 430 -10.37 -6.50 -7.11
N LEU A 431 -9.43 -7.44 -7.07
CA LEU A 431 -9.69 -8.80 -6.59
C LEU A 431 -10.11 -8.81 -5.12
N ARG A 432 -9.41 -8.07 -4.26
CA ARG A 432 -9.78 -7.92 -2.83
C ARG A 432 -11.16 -7.29 -2.68
N ARG A 433 -11.47 -6.23 -3.44
CA ARG A 433 -12.80 -5.60 -3.45
C ARG A 433 -13.89 -6.58 -3.89
N ARG A 434 -13.63 -7.39 -4.92
CA ARG A 434 -14.57 -8.44 -5.38
C ARG A 434 -14.77 -9.52 -4.33
N GLN A 435 -13.70 -9.97 -3.67
CA GLN A 435 -13.77 -10.95 -2.58
C GLN A 435 -14.57 -10.41 -1.40
N TRP A 436 -14.26 -9.19 -0.96
CA TRP A 436 -14.99 -8.49 0.09
C TRP A 436 -16.48 -8.35 -0.25
N LYS A 437 -16.79 -7.92 -1.48
CA LYS A 437 -18.18 -7.78 -1.95
C LYS A 437 -18.92 -9.12 -1.89
N LYS A 438 -18.30 -10.22 -2.35
CA LYS A 438 -18.89 -11.56 -2.26
C LYS A 438 -19.12 -11.99 -0.81
N GLU A 439 -18.16 -11.73 0.08
CA GLU A 439 -18.30 -12.07 1.50
C GLU A 439 -19.46 -11.30 2.16
N VAL A 440 -19.57 -10.00 1.90
CA VAL A 440 -20.69 -9.18 2.37
C VAL A 440 -22.02 -9.66 1.79
N GLU A 441 -22.07 -9.97 0.48
CA GLU A 441 -23.27 -10.53 -0.16
C GLU A 441 -23.68 -11.88 0.44
N LEU A 442 -22.72 -12.75 0.77
CA LEU A 442 -22.97 -14.01 1.46
C LEU A 442 -23.55 -13.77 2.85
N GLN A 443 -22.94 -12.89 3.66
CA GLN A 443 -23.46 -12.54 4.99
C GLN A 443 -24.87 -11.95 4.94
N VAL A 444 -25.14 -11.07 3.98
CA VAL A 444 -26.48 -10.49 3.77
C VAL A 444 -27.48 -11.56 3.37
N ASN A 445 -27.10 -12.48 2.49
CA ASN A 445 -27.95 -13.59 2.07
C ASN A 445 -28.21 -14.57 3.23
N GLU A 446 -27.20 -14.94 4.02
CA GLU A 446 -27.37 -15.76 5.23
C GLU A 446 -28.31 -15.11 6.25
N ARG A 447 -28.20 -13.79 6.43
CA ARG A 447 -29.12 -13.07 7.30
C ARG A 447 -30.55 -13.12 6.76
N LYS A 448 -30.73 -12.88 5.46
CA LYS A 448 -32.05 -12.94 4.80
C LYS A 448 -32.67 -14.34 4.88
N THR A 449 -31.88 -15.41 4.71
CA THR A 449 -32.39 -16.78 4.84
C THR A 449 -32.80 -17.09 6.27
N ARG A 450 -32.00 -16.72 7.27
CA ARG A 450 -32.37 -16.86 8.69
C ARG A 450 -33.65 -16.09 9.03
N GLU A 451 -33.78 -14.86 8.54
CA GLU A 451 -35.00 -14.06 8.73
C GLU A 451 -36.23 -14.70 8.07
N ALA A 452 -36.07 -15.29 6.88
CA ALA A 452 -37.15 -16.00 6.18
C ALA A 452 -37.53 -17.30 6.91
N GLU A 453 -36.56 -18.06 7.42
CA GLU A 453 -36.80 -19.26 8.22
C GLU A 453 -37.52 -18.94 9.54
N ALA A 454 -37.10 -17.88 10.23
CA ALA A 454 -37.77 -17.41 11.44
C ALA A 454 -39.23 -17.05 11.16
N LYS A 455 -39.49 -16.25 10.12
CA LYS A 455 -40.87 -15.92 9.69
C LYS A 455 -41.68 -17.17 9.32
N LYS A 456 -41.06 -18.20 8.74
CA LYS A 456 -41.75 -19.45 8.41
C LYS A 456 -42.09 -20.25 9.67
N ARG A 457 -41.20 -20.27 10.68
CA ARG A 457 -41.46 -20.90 11.98
C ARG A 457 -42.59 -20.19 12.71
N GLU A 458 -42.55 -18.88 12.80
CA GLU A 458 -43.63 -18.07 13.40
C GLU A 458 -44.97 -18.36 12.72
N ARG A 459 -45.01 -18.40 11.38
CA ARG A 459 -46.23 -18.77 10.64
C ARG A 459 -46.73 -20.16 11.00
N SER A 460 -45.85 -21.16 11.04
CA SER A 460 -46.20 -22.53 11.41
C SER A 460 -46.72 -22.62 12.85
N GLU A 461 -46.14 -21.86 13.78
CA GLU A 461 -46.59 -21.79 15.17
C GLU A 461 -47.99 -21.17 15.25
N THR A 462 -48.21 -20.04 14.54
CA THR A 462 -49.54 -19.42 14.47
C THR A 462 -50.59 -20.33 13.83
N GLU A 463 -50.24 -21.10 12.81
CA GLU A 463 -51.15 -22.08 12.18
C GLU A 463 -51.51 -23.21 13.16
N LEU A 464 -50.55 -23.71 13.93
CA LEU A 464 -50.80 -24.73 14.97
C LEU A 464 -51.66 -24.19 16.11
N GLU A 465 -51.47 -22.93 16.51
CA GLU A 465 -52.32 -22.26 17.51
C GLU A 465 -53.75 -22.09 17.00
N LEU A 466 -53.92 -21.66 15.74
CA LEU A 466 -55.23 -21.57 15.10
C LEU A 466 -55.91 -22.94 14.98
N GLU A 467 -55.17 -24.01 14.67
CA GLU A 467 -55.71 -25.37 14.59
C GLU A 467 -56.17 -25.88 15.96
N LYS A 468 -55.40 -25.59 17.03
CA LYS A 468 -55.80 -25.90 18.42
C LYS A 468 -57.07 -25.13 18.80
N ALA A 469 -57.12 -23.83 18.51
CA ALA A 469 -58.29 -23.00 18.77
C ALA A 469 -59.53 -23.53 18.01
N ARG A 470 -59.38 -23.96 16.75
CA ARG A 470 -60.47 -24.59 15.99
C ARG A 470 -60.96 -25.89 16.63
N LYS A 471 -60.05 -26.76 17.08
CA LYS A 471 -60.41 -28.00 17.79
C LYS A 471 -61.12 -27.73 19.12
N GLU A 472 -60.70 -26.70 19.84
CA GLU A 472 -61.37 -26.24 21.07
C GLU A 472 -62.76 -25.66 20.77
N GLU A 473 -62.91 -24.84 19.73
CA GLU A 473 -64.22 -24.36 19.28
C GLU A 473 -65.15 -25.51 18.86
N GLU A 474 -64.64 -26.50 18.13
CA GLU A 474 -65.42 -27.68 17.74
C GLU A 474 -65.86 -28.50 18.96
N ARG A 475 -64.98 -28.67 19.95
CA ARG A 475 -65.30 -29.30 21.22
C ARG A 475 -66.40 -28.52 21.97
N LEU A 476 -66.28 -27.20 22.06
CA LEU A 476 -67.28 -26.33 22.69
C LEU A 476 -68.62 -26.38 21.91
N LYS A 477 -68.61 -26.39 20.58
CA LYS A 477 -69.81 -26.56 19.75
C LYS A 477 -70.50 -27.88 20.02
N GLN A 478 -69.74 -28.98 20.11
CA GLN A 478 -70.28 -30.29 20.47
C GLN A 478 -70.89 -30.29 21.88
N GLU A 479 -70.24 -29.63 22.84
CA GLU A 479 -70.73 -29.48 24.21
C GLU A 479 -72.00 -28.62 24.27
N ILE A 480 -72.07 -27.52 23.52
CA ILE A 480 -73.28 -26.69 23.35
C ILE A 480 -74.41 -27.51 22.73
N ILE A 481 -74.15 -28.32 21.70
CA ILE A 481 -75.16 -29.21 21.10
C ILE A 481 -75.64 -30.25 22.12
N GLN A 482 -74.76 -30.80 22.95
CA GLN A 482 -75.17 -31.70 24.04
C GLN A 482 -76.00 -30.98 25.12
N LEU A 483 -75.66 -29.74 25.46
CA LEU A 483 -76.44 -28.91 26.39
C LEU A 483 -77.80 -28.51 25.81
N GLN A 484 -77.88 -28.19 24.52
CA GLN A 484 -79.13 -27.93 23.78
C GLN A 484 -79.97 -29.19 23.55
N ARG A 485 -79.38 -30.38 23.61
CA ARG A 485 -80.15 -31.64 23.66
C ARG A 485 -80.70 -31.93 25.07
N ARG A 486 -80.01 -31.45 26.12
CA ARG A 486 -80.46 -31.55 27.52
C ARG A 486 -81.49 -30.49 27.90
N GLN A 487 -81.43 -29.31 27.30
CA GLN A 487 -82.46 -28.27 27.40
C GLN A 487 -83.32 -28.32 26.14
N GLY A 488 -84.54 -28.87 26.21
CA GLY A 488 -85.47 -28.91 25.06
C GLY A 488 -85.72 -27.52 24.43
N PRO A 489 -86.32 -27.44 23.22
CA PRO A 489 -86.39 -26.23 22.43
C PRO A 489 -86.99 -25.06 23.21
N ILE A 490 -86.36 -23.88 23.10
CA ILE A 490 -86.81 -22.64 23.72
C ILE A 490 -88.25 -22.36 23.28
N ARG A 491 -89.20 -22.53 24.20
CA ARG A 491 -90.57 -22.07 24.02
C ARG A 491 -90.57 -20.54 24.05
N HIS A 492 -90.93 -19.91 22.93
CA HIS A 492 -91.33 -18.51 22.95
C HIS A 492 -92.52 -18.33 23.90
N SER A 493 -92.33 -17.57 24.97
CA SER A 493 -93.44 -17.14 25.83
C SER A 493 -94.25 -16.06 25.10
N ARG A 494 -95.42 -16.44 24.57
CA ARG A 494 -96.51 -15.50 24.32
C ARG A 494 -96.90 -14.88 25.66
N SER A 495 -96.56 -13.61 25.88
CA SER A 495 -97.19 -12.76 26.89
C SER A 495 -98.03 -11.69 26.19
N ARG A 496 -99.12 -11.33 26.87
CA ARG A 496 -100.38 -10.83 26.34
C ARG A 496 -100.30 -9.42 25.76
N ILE A 497 -101.03 -9.25 24.68
CA ILE A 497 -101.71 -8.01 24.31
C ILE A 497 -102.65 -7.63 25.47
N LEU A 498 -102.43 -6.47 26.06
CA LEU A 498 -103.47 -5.64 26.67
C LEU A 498 -103.08 -4.17 26.46
N PHE A 499 -104.10 -3.38 26.14
CA PHE A 499 -104.12 -1.97 25.77
C PHE A 499 -103.30 -1.04 26.67
#